data_AF-A0AAD5MFN2-F1
#
_entry.id   AF-A0AAD5MFN2-F1
#
_cell.length_a   1.000
_cell.length_b   1.000
_cell.length_c   1.000
_cell.angle_alpha   90.00
_cell.angle_beta   90.00
_cell.angle_gamma   90.00
#
_symmetry.space_group_name_H-M   'P 1'
#
loop_
_entity.id
_entity.type
_entity.pdbx_description
1 polymer ?
#
loop_
_entity_poly.entity_id
_entity_poly.type
_entity_poly.pdbx_seq_one_letter_code
_entity_poly.pdbx_strand_id
1 'polypeptide(L)'
;MTCVTVLYAVLCVAIVTSSSTKPLCELCKNIVNEVDEVLKKGGDVEKAVSEFCRNDVPAFLSEMCEKIIAKNLKYIIEKLKEHDSAEKICTDLYLCNE
;
A
#
# COMPACT_ATOMS: atom_id res chain seq x y z
N MET A 1 -19.43 27.34 -23.26
CA MET A 1 -18.28 26.42 -23.30
C MET A 1 -17.73 26.06 -21.91
N THR A 2 -17.79 26.97 -20.93
CA THR A 2 -17.23 26.79 -19.57
C THR A 2 -18.05 25.86 -18.65
N CYS A 3 -19.37 25.71 -18.86
CA CYS A 3 -20.18 24.80 -18.02
C CYS A 3 -19.84 23.32 -18.20
N VAL A 4 -19.43 22.90 -19.41
CA VAL A 4 -19.11 21.49 -19.71
C VAL A 4 -17.79 21.08 -19.06
N THR A 5 -16.80 21.97 -19.02
CA THR A 5 -15.51 21.72 -18.35
C THR A 5 -15.66 21.68 -16.84
N VAL A 6 -16.53 22.52 -16.26
CA VAL A 6 -16.85 22.48 -14.82
C VAL A 6 -17.59 21.19 -14.47
N LEU A 7 -18.55 20.75 -15.29
CA LEU A 7 -19.23 19.47 -15.08
C LEU A 7 -18.27 18.29 -15.17
N TYR A 8 -17.34 18.29 -16.13
CA TYR A 8 -16.32 17.26 -16.26
C TYR A 8 -15.36 17.26 -15.05
N ALA A 9 -14.95 18.45 -14.58
CA ALA A 9 -14.12 18.60 -13.40
C ALA A 9 -14.86 18.17 -12.12
N VAL A 10 -16.14 18.51 -11.95
CA VAL A 10 -16.95 18.10 -10.79
C VAL A 10 -17.24 16.61 -10.80
N LEU A 11 -17.50 16.01 -11.97
CA LEU A 11 -17.59 14.55 -12.12
C LEU A 11 -16.28 13.88 -11.72
N CYS A 12 -15.13 14.35 -12.23
CA CYS A 12 -13.83 13.84 -11.81
C CYS A 12 -13.68 13.97 -10.29
N VAL A 13 -13.85 15.17 -9.74
CA VAL A 13 -13.64 15.46 -8.31
C VAL A 13 -14.55 14.62 -7.40
N ALA A 14 -15.84 14.47 -7.72
CA ALA A 14 -16.76 13.65 -6.93
C ALA A 14 -16.40 12.16 -6.93
N ILE A 15 -15.82 11.64 -8.03
CA ILE A 15 -15.31 10.26 -8.10
C ILE A 15 -14.00 10.13 -7.28
N VAL A 16 -13.15 11.17 -7.22
CA VAL A 16 -11.86 11.11 -6.50
C VAL A 16 -12.02 11.22 -4.97
N THR A 17 -13.11 11.81 -4.47
CA THR A 17 -13.20 12.24 -3.06
C THR A 17 -13.54 11.16 -2.02
N SER A 18 -13.70 9.88 -2.36
CA SER A 18 -14.22 8.88 -1.38
C SER A 18 -13.58 7.48 -1.37
N SER A 19 -12.48 7.20 -2.08
CA SER A 19 -11.96 5.82 -2.12
C SER A 19 -10.45 5.62 -2.31
N SER A 20 -9.59 6.57 -1.92
CA SER A 20 -8.13 6.34 -1.97
C SER A 20 -7.64 5.36 -0.90
N THR A 21 -8.44 5.09 0.13
CA THR A 21 -8.10 4.18 1.24
C THR A 21 -8.10 2.72 0.81
N LYS A 22 -8.97 2.30 -0.11
CA LYS A 22 -9.03 0.89 -0.55
C LYS A 22 -7.79 0.44 -1.34
N PRO A 23 -7.32 1.19 -2.36
CA PRO A 23 -6.08 0.85 -3.06
C PRO A 23 -4.85 0.89 -2.13
N LEU A 24 -4.84 1.82 -1.18
CA LEU A 24 -3.78 1.94 -0.18
C LEU A 24 -3.74 0.77 0.81
N CYS A 25 -4.91 0.35 1.28
CA CYS A 25 -5.07 -0.81 2.16
C CYS A 25 -4.56 -2.08 1.47
N GLU A 26 -5.01 -2.33 0.24
CA GLU A 26 -4.58 -3.51 -0.52
C GLU A 26 -3.08 -3.46 -0.86
N LEU A 27 -2.54 -2.28 -1.21
CA LEU A 27 -1.10 -2.12 -1.39
C LEU A 27 -0.32 -2.44 -0.11
N CYS A 28 -0.76 -1.94 1.04
CA CYS A 28 -0.16 -2.25 2.33
C CYS A 28 -0.18 -3.75 2.61
N LYS A 29 -1.34 -4.40 2.45
CA LYS A 29 -1.50 -5.84 2.71
C LYS A 29 -0.59 -6.67 1.81
N ASN A 30 -0.47 -6.30 0.54
CA ASN A 30 0.44 -6.97 -0.38
C ASN A 30 1.91 -6.82 0.05
N ILE A 31 2.33 -5.63 0.50
CA ILE A 31 3.68 -5.43 1.07
C ILE A 31 3.89 -6.33 2.29
N VAL A 32 2.92 -6.38 3.22
CA VAL A 32 3.03 -7.22 4.43
C VAL A 32 3.15 -8.70 4.06
N ASN A 33 2.35 -9.17 3.11
CA ASN A 33 2.40 -10.56 2.63
C ASN A 33 3.73 -10.89 1.97
N GLU A 34 4.29 -9.98 1.17
CA GLU A 34 5.61 -10.17 0.55
C GLU A 34 6.71 -10.26 1.62
N VAL A 35 6.67 -9.39 2.63
CA VAL A 35 7.61 -9.45 3.77
C VAL A 35 7.52 -10.80 4.48
N ASP A 36 6.31 -11.28 4.76
CA ASP A 36 6.09 -12.58 5.42
C ASP A 36 6.64 -13.75 4.59
N GLU A 37 6.38 -13.77 3.29
CA GLU A 37 6.90 -14.80 2.38
C GLU A 37 8.42 -14.80 2.29
N VAL A 38 9.05 -13.63 2.27
CA VAL A 38 10.52 -13.51 2.22
C VAL A 38 11.15 -13.95 3.54
N LEU A 39 10.54 -13.58 4.68
CA LEU A 39 10.98 -14.02 6.00
C LEU A 39 10.91 -15.55 6.14
N LYS A 40 9.82 -16.19 5.70
CA LYS A 40 9.66 -17.66 5.69
C LYS A 40 10.74 -18.36 4.86
N LYS A 41 11.18 -17.74 3.77
CA LYS A 41 12.20 -18.27 2.86
C LYS A 41 13.63 -17.92 3.28
N GLY A 42 13.80 -17.06 4.30
CA GLY A 42 15.11 -16.59 4.75
C GLY A 42 15.81 -15.66 3.76
N GLY A 43 15.06 -14.90 2.97
CA GLY A 43 15.58 -13.98 1.96
C GLY A 43 15.91 -12.58 2.49
N ASP A 44 16.49 -11.76 1.61
CA ASP A 44 16.71 -10.33 1.87
C ASP A 44 15.39 -9.57 1.69
N VAL A 45 14.80 -9.17 2.81
CA VAL A 45 13.51 -8.50 2.86
C VAL A 45 13.56 -7.17 2.13
N GLU A 46 14.54 -6.30 2.41
CA GLU A 46 14.60 -4.94 1.83
C GLU A 46 14.69 -4.99 0.30
N LYS A 47 15.52 -5.92 -0.21
CA LYS A 47 15.65 -6.12 -1.64
C LYS A 47 14.35 -6.63 -2.26
N ALA A 48 13.75 -7.66 -1.68
CA ALA A 48 12.55 -8.29 -2.23
C ALA A 48 11.36 -7.32 -2.29
N VAL A 49 11.15 -6.52 -1.23
CA VAL A 49 10.03 -5.57 -1.22
C VAL A 49 10.25 -4.38 -2.18
N SER A 50 11.50 -3.95 -2.41
CA SER A 50 11.77 -2.92 -3.43
C SER A 50 11.59 -3.48 -4.85
N GLU A 51 11.98 -4.73 -5.11
CA GLU A 51 11.70 -5.41 -6.38
C GLU A 51 10.19 -5.57 -6.60
N PHE A 52 9.45 -5.97 -5.57
CA PHE A 52 7.99 -6.01 -5.58
C PHE A 52 7.36 -4.67 -5.95
N CYS A 53 7.79 -3.56 -5.33
CA CYS A 53 7.28 -2.23 -5.66
C CYS A 53 7.55 -1.77 -7.10
N ARG A 54 8.58 -2.31 -7.75
CA ARG A 54 8.96 -1.94 -9.12
C ARG A 54 8.30 -2.83 -10.17
N ASN A 55 8.12 -4.10 -9.86
CA ASN A 55 7.74 -5.12 -10.84
C ASN A 55 6.26 -5.52 -10.74
N ASP A 56 5.71 -5.54 -9.53
CA ASP A 56 4.39 -6.12 -9.25
C ASP A 56 3.34 -5.08 -8.85
N VAL A 57 3.78 -3.85 -8.59
CA VAL A 57 2.92 -2.71 -8.26
C VAL A 57 2.76 -1.80 -9.49
N PRO A 58 1.53 -1.37 -9.84
CA PRO A 58 1.32 -0.42 -10.93
C PRO A 58 2.18 0.84 -10.79
N ALA A 59 2.72 1.34 -11.91
CA ALA A 59 3.69 2.45 -11.90
C ALA A 59 3.22 3.69 -11.11
N PHE A 60 1.92 4.00 -11.11
CA PHE A 60 1.36 5.14 -10.38
C PHE A 60 1.36 4.96 -8.84
N LEU A 61 1.52 3.74 -8.33
CA LEU A 61 1.61 3.40 -6.91
C LEU A 61 3.04 3.06 -6.47
N SER A 62 3.99 2.89 -7.40
CA SER A 62 5.35 2.45 -7.07
C SER A 62 6.04 3.39 -6.08
N GLU A 63 5.96 4.72 -6.27
CA GLU A 63 6.53 5.69 -5.33
C GLU A 63 5.89 5.61 -3.94
N MET A 64 4.59 5.34 -3.90
CA MET A 64 3.83 5.20 -2.66
C MET A 64 4.19 3.90 -1.93
N CYS A 65 4.40 2.81 -2.68
CA CYS A 65 4.89 1.53 -2.18
C CYS A 65 6.25 1.68 -1.49
N GLU A 66 7.21 2.30 -2.17
CA GLU A 66 8.56 2.57 -1.63
C GLU A 66 8.49 3.45 -0.37
N LYS A 67 7.60 4.45 -0.34
CA LYS A 67 7.38 5.29 0.86
C LYS A 67 6.80 4.51 2.05
N ILE A 68 5.91 3.56 1.81
CA ILE A 68 5.33 2.71 2.87
C ILE A 68 6.44 1.83 3.45
N ILE A 69 7.25 1.20 2.60
CA ILE A 69 8.38 0.36 3.04
C ILE A 69 9.38 1.16 3.85
N ALA A 70 9.87 2.27 3.30
CA ALA A 70 10.92 3.08 3.93
C ALA A 70 10.57 3.57 5.34
N LYS A 71 9.27 3.77 5.61
CA LYS A 71 8.78 4.22 6.92
C LYS A 71 8.40 3.08 7.86
N ASN A 72 7.87 1.98 7.33
CA ASN A 72 7.13 1.00 8.12
C ASN A 72 7.75 -0.39 8.12
N LEU A 73 8.76 -0.69 7.31
CA LEU A 73 9.27 -2.06 7.14
C LEU A 73 9.69 -2.71 8.46
N LYS A 74 10.43 -1.99 9.31
CA LYS A 74 10.83 -2.49 10.63
C LYS A 74 9.61 -2.83 11.49
N TYR A 75 8.59 -1.98 11.49
CA TYR A 75 7.35 -2.22 12.24
C TYR A 75 6.62 -3.46 11.71
N ILE A 76 6.49 -3.59 10.39
CA ILE A 76 5.85 -4.75 9.73
C ILE A 76 6.55 -6.06 10.14
N ILE A 77 7.89 -6.09 10.08
CA ILE A 77 8.67 -7.28 10.47
C ILE A 77 8.42 -7.66 11.93
N GLU A 78 8.41 -6.69 12.85
CA GLU A 78 8.15 -6.97 14.27
C GLU A 78 6.72 -7.48 14.49
N LYS A 79 5.72 -6.92 13.81
CA LYS A 79 4.33 -7.38 13.94
C LYS A 79 4.08 -8.76 13.34
N LEU A 80 4.77 -9.10 12.25
CA LEU A 80 4.73 -10.46 11.71
C LEU A 80 5.33 -11.50 12.68
N LYS A 81 6.38 -11.13 13.45
CA LYS A 81 6.91 -11.99 14.53
C LYS A 81 5.93 -12.17 15.69
N GLU A 82 5.07 -11.18 15.92
CA GLU A 82 3.95 -11.26 16.87
C GLU A 82 2.75 -12.04 16.32
N HIS A 83 2.81 -12.54 15.08
CA HIS A 83 1.74 -13.23 14.36
C HIS A 83 0.51 -12.36 14.07
N ASP A 84 0.68 -11.04 13.97
CA ASP A 84 -0.38 -10.14 13.53
C ASP A 84 -0.72 -10.37 12.04
N SER A 85 -2.01 -10.26 11.70
CA SER A 85 -2.46 -10.39 10.32
C SER A 85 -2.14 -9.14 9.49
N ALA A 86 -2.02 -9.28 8.16
CA ALA A 86 -1.82 -8.15 7.26
C ALA A 86 -2.92 -7.07 7.40
N GLU A 87 -4.17 -7.48 7.61
CA GLU A 87 -5.28 -6.55 7.87
C GLU A 87 -5.01 -5.72 9.12
N LYS A 88 -4.70 -6.37 10.25
CA LYS A 88 -4.44 -5.68 11.52
C LYS A 88 -3.23 -4.74 11.40
N ILE A 89 -2.14 -5.21 10.81
CA ILE A 89 -0.92 -4.40 10.62
C ILE A 89 -1.23 -3.15 9.80
N CYS A 90 -2.01 -3.29 8.72
CA CYS A 90 -2.36 -2.16 7.86
C CYS A 90 -3.40 -1.22 8.45
N THR A 91 -4.28 -1.72 9.32
CA THR A 91 -5.17 -0.89 10.17
C THR A 91 -4.36 -0.09 11.19
N ASP A 92 -3.39 -0.71 11.87
CA ASP A 92 -2.51 -0.03 12.84
C ASP A 92 -1.64 1.06 12.18
N LEU A 93 -1.35 0.93 10.88
CA LEU A 93 -0.66 1.94 10.06
C LEU A 93 -1.59 3.00 9.47
N TYR A 94 -2.90 2.95 9.76
CA TYR A 94 -3.93 3.82 9.20
C TYR A 94 -4.03 3.77 7.66
N LEU A 95 -3.62 2.65 7.06
CA LEU A 95 -3.71 2.39 5.62
C LEU A 95 -4.97 1.60 5.27
N CYS A 96 -5.53 0.86 6.22
CA CYS A 96 -6.86 0.27 6.19
C CYS A 96 -7.77 0.97 7.22
N ASN A 97 -9.04 1.14 6.85
CA ASN A 97 -10.09 1.56 7.78
C ASN A 97 -11.11 0.41 7.78
N GLU A 98 -11.29 -0.23 8.93
CA GLU A 98 -12.21 -1.37 9.10
C GLU A 98 -13.66 -1.05 8.71
#